data_AF-A0A5C6QMP9-F1
#
_entry.id   AF-A0A5C6QMP9-F1
#
_cell.length_a   1.000
_cell.length_b   1.000
_cell.length_c   1.000
_cell.angle_alpha   90.00
_cell.angle_beta   90.00
_cell.angle_gamma   90.00
#
_symmetry.space_group_name_H-M   'P 1'
#
loop_
_entity.id
_entity.type
_entity.pdbx_description
1 polymer ?
#
loop_
_entity_poly.entity_id
_entity_poly.type
_entity_poly.pdbx_seq_one_letter_code
_entity_poly.pdbx_strand_id
1 'polypeptide(L)'
;MDPYIAEWLNLILRFLHLVTGVAWIGASFYFVWLDNHLETPPQWKADKGIKGDLWAIHGGGFYEVAKYQLAPEKMPTTLHWFKWEAYSTWLTGFALLIVMYYVGAESYLIDPRVADISQMQAIIIGLSVIFGSWLAYELMCVTKLANNSVFFALILLIMGAGLAYGLTQVFSARGAFIHVGAVIGTIMAGNVFRGIMPAQRALVAAVESGQAPDPKYAQRAKLRSTFNTYTTLPVLFIMISNHYPITYNHPYNWAVLVAIIVITGAARQYFILRHFGKQKPMILIAAVLATVALAIVIAPKSPNSDASNLAPVDASMAMAIVQQRCTTCHSATPSDDVFTLAPAGVVLDTQAQLKQWAPRIQARVVDSQDMPLLNKTNITDLERAQLAQWIKAGAKINL
;
A
#
# COMPACT_ATOMS: atom_id res chain seq x y z
N MET A 1 2.24 27.96 -0.98
CA MET A 1 1.18 27.65 0.01
C MET A 1 1.81 27.82 1.37
N ASP A 2 1.12 28.46 2.31
CA ASP A 2 1.62 28.58 3.69
C ASP A 2 1.96 27.17 4.25
N PRO A 3 3.16 26.94 4.83
CA PRO A 3 3.58 25.62 5.28
C PRO A 3 2.61 24.97 6.27
N TYR A 4 2.02 25.77 7.17
CA TYR A 4 1.05 25.29 8.15
C TYR A 4 -0.26 24.84 7.49
N ILE A 5 -0.75 25.58 6.49
CA ILE A 5 -1.91 25.14 5.68
C ILE A 5 -1.59 23.82 4.94
N ALA A 6 -0.38 23.70 4.39
CA ALA A 6 0.04 22.50 3.66
C ALA A 6 0.07 21.26 4.57
N GLU A 7 0.53 21.41 5.82
CA GLU A 7 0.53 20.36 6.83
C GLU A 7 -0.89 19.94 7.21
N TRP A 8 -1.80 20.89 7.46
CA TRP A 8 -3.20 20.58 7.74
C TRP A 8 -3.88 19.86 6.59
N LEU A 9 -3.66 20.30 5.35
CA LEU A 9 -4.20 19.62 4.17
C LEU A 9 -3.68 18.18 4.08
N ASN A 10 -2.38 17.98 4.32
CA ASN A 10 -1.78 16.64 4.35
C ASN A 10 -2.40 15.76 5.44
N LEU A 11 -2.56 16.30 6.65
CA LEU A 11 -3.12 15.60 7.79
C LEU A 11 -4.57 15.18 7.50
N ILE A 12 -5.41 16.12 7.07
CA ILE A 12 -6.83 15.88 6.81
C ILE A 12 -7.00 14.83 5.71
N LEU A 13 -6.27 14.95 4.58
CA LEU A 13 -6.39 13.99 3.48
C LEU A 13 -5.91 12.59 3.88
N ARG A 14 -4.78 12.47 4.57
CA ARG A 14 -4.29 11.17 5.06
C ARG A 14 -5.25 10.55 6.08
N PHE A 15 -5.75 11.35 7.01
CA PHE A 15 -6.68 10.88 8.03
C PHE A 15 -8.00 10.42 7.39
N LEU A 16 -8.57 11.22 6.49
CA LEU A 16 -9.78 10.86 5.77
C LEU A 16 -9.59 9.59 4.92
N HIS A 17 -8.44 9.47 4.23
CA HIS A 17 -8.12 8.27 3.47
C HIS A 17 -7.97 7.03 4.37
N LEU A 18 -7.32 7.17 5.53
CA LEU A 18 -7.21 6.10 6.52
C LEU A 18 -8.59 5.66 7.02
N VAL A 19 -9.44 6.61 7.42
CA VAL A 19 -10.80 6.34 7.93
C VAL A 19 -11.63 5.60 6.89
N THR A 20 -11.65 6.09 5.65
CA THR A 20 -12.42 5.47 4.55
C THR A 20 -11.87 4.10 4.18
N GLY A 21 -10.54 3.94 4.14
CA GLY A 21 -9.88 2.65 3.91
C GLY A 21 -10.19 1.62 4.99
N VAL A 22 -10.19 2.02 6.28
CA VAL A 22 -10.61 1.17 7.40
C VAL A 22 -12.08 0.78 7.27
N ALA A 23 -12.96 1.71 6.91
CA ALA A 23 -14.37 1.38 6.68
C ALA A 23 -14.55 0.34 5.57
N TRP A 24 -13.82 0.48 4.45
CA TRP A 24 -13.95 -0.44 3.32
C TRP A 24 -13.36 -1.83 3.59
N ILE A 25 -12.11 -1.89 4.04
CA ILE A 25 -11.44 -3.17 4.31
C ILE A 25 -12.04 -3.84 5.56
N GLY A 26 -12.41 -3.04 6.57
CA GLY A 26 -13.12 -3.51 7.75
C GLY A 26 -14.46 -4.15 7.40
N ALA A 27 -15.29 -3.49 6.59
CA ALA A 27 -16.53 -4.08 6.09
C ALA A 27 -16.27 -5.39 5.33
N SER A 28 -15.22 -5.43 4.50
CA SER A 28 -14.84 -6.64 3.76
C SER A 28 -14.47 -7.80 4.70
N PHE A 29 -13.71 -7.55 5.76
CA PHE A 29 -13.39 -8.56 6.78
C PHE A 29 -14.59 -8.96 7.61
N TYR A 30 -15.46 -8.01 7.96
CA TYR A 30 -16.71 -8.29 8.66
C TYR A 30 -17.61 -9.21 7.85
N PHE A 31 -17.83 -8.95 6.56
CA PHE A 31 -18.67 -9.83 5.73
C PHE A 31 -18.06 -11.22 5.54
N VAL A 32 -16.74 -11.33 5.46
CA VAL A 32 -16.06 -12.64 5.44
C VAL A 32 -16.25 -13.38 6.78
N TRP A 33 -16.19 -12.66 7.90
CA TRP A 33 -16.47 -13.24 9.21
C TRP A 33 -17.94 -13.66 9.33
N LEU A 34 -18.88 -12.80 8.93
CA LEU A 34 -20.32 -13.06 8.92
C LEU A 34 -20.62 -14.35 8.16
N ASP A 35 -20.20 -14.43 6.90
CA ASP A 35 -20.45 -15.59 6.04
C ASP A 35 -19.83 -16.89 6.59
N ASN A 36 -18.78 -16.79 7.42
CA ASN A 36 -18.12 -17.92 8.08
C ASN A 36 -18.83 -18.46 9.30
N HIS A 37 -19.65 -17.65 9.95
CA HIS A 37 -20.30 -17.98 11.21
C HIS A 37 -21.81 -18.12 11.04
N LEU A 38 -22.32 -18.12 9.80
CA LEU A 38 -23.71 -18.48 9.52
C LEU A 38 -23.93 -19.95 9.90
N GLU A 39 -24.86 -20.16 10.82
CA GLU A 39 -25.30 -21.46 11.28
C GLU A 39 -26.48 -21.95 10.45
N THR A 40 -26.75 -23.26 10.50
CA THR A 40 -27.97 -23.81 9.90
C THR A 40 -29.19 -23.30 10.68
N PRO A 41 -30.14 -22.62 10.03
CA PRO A 41 -31.31 -22.09 10.70
C PRO A 41 -32.22 -23.20 11.23
N PRO A 42 -33.01 -22.94 12.30
CA PRO A 42 -34.09 -23.84 12.70
C PRO A 42 -35.13 -24.00 11.58
N GLN A 43 -35.85 -25.13 11.58
CA GLN A 43 -36.74 -25.52 10.47
C GLN A 43 -37.72 -24.41 10.06
N TRP A 44 -38.37 -23.76 11.02
CA TRP A 44 -39.35 -22.69 10.75
C TRP A 44 -38.77 -21.48 10.01
N LYS A 45 -37.45 -21.21 10.11
CA LYS A 45 -36.76 -20.19 9.32
C LYS A 45 -36.33 -20.72 7.96
N ALA A 46 -35.86 -21.97 7.92
CA ALA A 46 -35.51 -22.64 6.67
C ALA A 46 -36.72 -22.71 5.71
N ASP A 47 -37.91 -22.98 6.25
CA ASP A 47 -39.18 -23.00 5.53
C ASP A 47 -39.53 -21.62 4.91
N LYS A 48 -38.98 -20.52 5.45
CA LYS A 48 -39.08 -19.15 4.92
C LYS A 48 -37.97 -18.79 3.93
N GLY A 49 -37.17 -19.77 3.49
CA GLY A 49 -36.08 -19.57 2.53
C GLY A 49 -34.79 -18.99 3.12
N ILE A 50 -34.65 -18.95 4.45
CA ILE A 50 -33.40 -18.58 5.12
C ILE A 50 -32.43 -19.75 5.02
N LYS A 51 -31.22 -19.50 4.52
CA LYS A 51 -30.17 -20.51 4.35
C LYS A 51 -29.14 -20.47 5.48
N GLY A 52 -28.92 -19.29 6.06
CA GLY A 52 -27.96 -19.07 7.13
C GLY A 52 -28.50 -18.09 8.14
N ASP A 53 -28.23 -18.37 9.42
CA ASP A 53 -28.67 -17.57 10.55
C ASP A 53 -27.46 -17.22 11.43
N LEU A 54 -27.41 -15.99 11.94
CA LEU A 54 -26.38 -15.57 12.89
C LEU A 54 -26.99 -14.66 13.96
N TRP A 55 -26.69 -14.98 15.21
CA TRP A 55 -26.92 -14.08 16.33
C TRP A 55 -25.60 -13.46 16.79
N ALA A 56 -25.60 -12.14 16.95
CA ALA A 56 -24.44 -11.40 17.43
C ALA A 56 -24.84 -10.36 18.47
N ILE A 57 -23.90 -10.01 19.37
CA ILE A 57 -24.08 -8.93 20.34
C ILE A 57 -23.02 -7.85 20.08
N HIS A 58 -23.45 -6.60 20.01
CA HIS A 58 -22.53 -5.46 19.90
C HIS A 58 -23.17 -4.20 20.48
N GLY A 59 -22.38 -3.37 21.18
CA GLY A 59 -22.87 -2.10 21.73
C GLY A 59 -24.07 -2.22 22.69
N GLY A 60 -24.24 -3.36 23.35
CA GLY A 60 -25.38 -3.63 24.25
C GLY A 60 -26.67 -4.09 23.56
N GLY A 61 -26.67 -4.26 22.22
CA GLY A 61 -27.81 -4.77 21.45
C GLY A 61 -27.56 -6.16 20.88
N PHE A 62 -28.63 -6.93 20.72
CA PHE A 62 -28.64 -8.22 20.01
C PHE A 62 -29.05 -8.02 18.56
N TYR A 63 -28.28 -8.60 17.64
CA TYR A 63 -28.52 -8.60 16.21
C TYR A 63 -28.82 -10.01 15.75
N GLU A 64 -29.85 -10.14 14.92
CA GLU A 64 -30.19 -11.35 14.19
C GLU A 64 -29.99 -11.07 12.71
N VAL A 65 -29.11 -11.85 12.07
CA VAL A 65 -28.78 -11.68 10.65
C VAL A 65 -29.15 -12.95 9.91
N ALA A 66 -30.13 -12.84 9.00
CA ALA A 66 -30.59 -13.92 8.15
C ALA A 66 -30.07 -13.75 6.72
N LYS A 67 -29.43 -14.79 6.18
CA LYS A 67 -29.03 -14.88 4.77
C LYS A 67 -30.01 -15.76 4.01
N TYR A 68 -30.76 -15.17 3.08
CA TYR A 68 -31.71 -15.88 2.23
C TYR A 68 -31.00 -16.66 1.11
N GLN A 69 -31.58 -17.79 0.73
CA GLN A 69 -31.09 -18.62 -0.38
C GLN A 69 -31.29 -17.94 -1.74
N LEU A 70 -32.44 -17.27 -1.93
CA LEU A 70 -32.82 -16.59 -3.17
C LEU A 70 -33.32 -15.16 -2.89
N ALA A 71 -34.42 -15.05 -2.15
CA ALA A 71 -35.11 -13.79 -1.88
C ALA A 71 -35.83 -13.84 -0.53
N PRO A 72 -36.04 -12.68 0.13
CA PRO A 72 -36.97 -12.58 1.25
C PRO A 72 -38.43 -12.67 0.79
N GLU A 73 -39.34 -13.02 1.69
CA GLU A 73 -40.80 -13.03 1.43
C GLU A 73 -41.32 -11.67 0.95
N LYS A 74 -40.75 -10.59 1.50
CA LYS A 74 -41.01 -9.22 1.08
C LYS A 74 -39.69 -8.47 0.98
N MET A 75 -39.47 -7.80 -0.14
CA MET A 75 -38.30 -6.94 -0.31
C MET A 75 -38.37 -5.75 0.67
N PRO A 76 -37.29 -5.47 1.42
CA PRO A 76 -37.25 -4.34 2.33
C PRO A 76 -37.27 -3.02 1.56
N THR A 77 -37.85 -1.98 2.16
CA THR A 77 -37.88 -0.62 1.56
C THR A 77 -36.50 0.03 1.52
N THR A 78 -35.58 -0.41 2.38
CA THR A 78 -34.22 0.11 2.48
C THR A 78 -33.22 -1.02 2.36
N LEU A 79 -32.33 -0.91 1.36
CA LEU A 79 -31.16 -1.76 1.20
C LEU A 79 -29.91 -0.94 1.42
N HIS A 80 -29.04 -1.39 2.32
CA HIS A 80 -27.74 -0.78 2.53
C HIS A 80 -26.73 -1.35 1.53
N TRP A 81 -26.15 -0.46 0.71
CA TRP A 81 -25.21 -0.82 -0.35
C TRP A 81 -23.79 -0.41 0.03
N PHE A 82 -22.91 -1.39 0.20
CA PHE A 82 -21.50 -1.21 0.56
C PHE A 82 -20.63 -0.81 -0.64
N LYS A 83 -20.92 0.37 -1.22
CA LYS A 83 -20.19 0.94 -2.37
C LYS A 83 -19.44 2.21 -2.00
N TRP A 84 -19.96 2.95 -1.03
CA TRP A 84 -19.45 4.28 -0.70
C TRP A 84 -18.11 4.19 0.01
N GLU A 85 -17.87 3.13 0.77
CA GLU A 85 -16.59 2.84 1.41
C GLU A 85 -15.49 2.69 0.36
N ALA A 86 -15.76 1.95 -0.73
CA ALA A 86 -14.84 1.81 -1.85
C ALA A 86 -14.59 3.13 -2.58
N TYR A 87 -15.66 3.85 -2.92
CA TYR A 87 -15.56 5.08 -3.71
C TYR A 87 -14.89 6.21 -2.93
N SER A 88 -15.23 6.37 -1.65
CA SER A 88 -14.61 7.36 -0.78
C SER A 88 -13.13 7.05 -0.51
N THR A 89 -12.77 5.78 -0.33
CA THR A 89 -11.35 5.37 -0.22
C THR A 89 -10.58 5.73 -1.49
N TRP A 90 -11.14 5.45 -2.66
CA TRP A 90 -10.48 5.79 -3.92
C TRP A 90 -10.36 7.29 -4.13
N LEU A 91 -11.45 8.06 -3.93
CA LEU A 91 -11.45 9.51 -4.09
C LEU A 91 -10.43 10.20 -3.17
N THR A 92 -10.40 9.80 -1.91
CA THR A 92 -9.48 10.37 -0.91
C THR A 92 -8.04 9.96 -1.17
N GLY A 93 -7.81 8.72 -1.58
CA GLY A 93 -6.48 8.21 -1.95
C GLY A 93 -5.94 8.86 -3.22
N PHE A 94 -6.81 9.10 -4.21
CA PHE A 94 -6.44 9.78 -5.45
C PHE A 94 -6.19 11.27 -5.22
N ALA A 95 -6.97 11.92 -4.36
CA ALA A 95 -6.69 13.29 -3.91
C ALA A 95 -5.33 13.38 -3.21
N LEU A 96 -5.01 12.41 -2.34
CA LEU A 96 -3.72 12.33 -1.67
C LEU A 96 -2.56 12.09 -2.66
N LEU A 97 -2.77 11.24 -3.68
CA LEU A 97 -1.81 11.01 -4.76
C LEU A 97 -1.51 12.32 -5.52
N ILE A 98 -2.56 13.07 -5.89
CA ILE A 98 -2.41 14.36 -6.58
C ILE A 98 -1.58 15.33 -5.73
N VAL A 99 -1.97 15.54 -4.47
CA VAL A 99 -1.29 16.51 -3.61
C VAL A 99 0.16 16.11 -3.34
N MET A 100 0.41 14.84 -3.04
CA MET A 100 1.73 14.39 -2.62
C MET A 100 2.69 14.11 -3.77
N TYR A 101 2.23 13.42 -4.81
CA TYR A 101 3.11 12.87 -5.85
C TYR A 101 3.00 13.63 -7.18
N TYR A 102 1.93 14.40 -7.41
CA TYR A 102 1.82 15.21 -8.63
C TYR A 102 2.16 16.67 -8.37
N VAL A 103 1.55 17.31 -7.37
CA VAL A 103 1.94 18.68 -6.97
C VAL A 103 3.35 18.68 -6.36
N GLY A 104 3.66 17.71 -5.49
CA GLY A 104 4.99 17.51 -4.91
C GLY A 104 5.92 16.60 -5.71
N ALA A 105 5.76 16.49 -7.03
CA ALA A 105 6.45 15.49 -7.85
C ALA A 105 7.98 15.54 -7.75
N GLU A 106 8.57 16.74 -7.75
CA GLU A 106 10.03 16.92 -7.65
C GLU A 106 10.61 16.43 -6.31
N SER A 107 9.77 16.37 -5.27
CA SER A 107 10.20 15.96 -3.93
C SER A 107 9.89 14.51 -3.59
N TYR A 108 8.88 13.91 -4.23
CA TYR A 108 8.36 12.60 -3.84
C TYR A 108 8.21 11.59 -4.97
N LEU A 109 8.16 12.03 -6.23
CA LEU A 109 7.90 11.16 -7.37
C LEU A 109 9.15 11.00 -8.26
N ILE A 110 9.76 12.10 -8.66
CA ILE A 110 10.83 12.15 -9.66
C ILE A 110 12.18 12.01 -8.97
N ASP A 111 12.97 11.04 -9.40
CA ASP A 111 14.37 10.92 -9.00
C ASP A 111 15.24 11.10 -10.25
N PRO A 112 15.96 12.23 -10.40
CA PRO A 112 16.80 12.49 -11.58
C PRO A 112 17.88 11.44 -11.83
N ARG A 113 18.24 10.65 -10.79
CA ARG A 113 19.20 9.54 -10.92
C ARG A 113 18.59 8.32 -11.60
N VAL A 114 17.26 8.23 -11.61
CA VAL A 114 16.49 7.16 -12.28
C VAL A 114 16.10 7.60 -13.68
N ALA A 115 15.44 8.76 -13.79
CA ALA A 115 15.04 9.34 -15.08
C ALA A 115 14.94 10.86 -14.98
N ASP A 116 15.53 11.56 -15.95
CA ASP A 116 15.40 13.00 -16.09
C ASP A 116 14.11 13.34 -16.86
N ILE A 117 13.03 13.57 -16.11
CA ILE A 117 11.70 13.87 -16.64
C ILE A 117 11.11 15.09 -15.94
N SER A 118 10.34 15.87 -16.68
CA SER A 118 9.57 16.99 -16.12
C SER A 118 8.40 16.50 -15.25
N GLN A 119 7.93 17.38 -14.36
CA GLN A 119 6.72 17.16 -13.56
C GLN A 119 5.50 16.74 -14.42
N MET A 120 5.27 17.41 -15.55
CA MET A 120 4.14 17.10 -16.43
C MET A 120 4.27 15.70 -17.05
N GLN A 121 5.47 15.32 -17.50
CA GLN A 121 5.71 13.97 -17.99
C GLN A 121 5.45 12.92 -16.91
N ALA A 122 5.92 13.16 -15.69
CA ALA A 122 5.68 12.25 -14.57
C ALA A 122 4.19 12.08 -14.25
N ILE A 123 3.42 13.18 -14.29
CA ILE A 123 1.95 13.15 -14.09
C ILE A 123 1.27 12.35 -15.21
N ILE A 124 1.60 12.62 -16.47
CA ILE A 124 1.00 11.92 -17.60
C ILE A 124 1.31 10.43 -17.52
N ILE A 125 2.57 10.06 -17.28
CA ILE A 125 2.97 8.65 -17.13
C ILE A 125 2.19 8.00 -15.97
N GLY A 126 2.13 8.65 -14.80
CA GLY A 126 1.42 8.14 -13.64
C GLY A 126 -0.07 7.90 -13.90
N LEU A 127 -0.76 8.87 -14.49
CA LEU A 127 -2.17 8.77 -14.85
C LEU A 127 -2.41 7.71 -15.94
N SER A 128 -1.59 7.70 -16.98
CA SER A 128 -1.66 6.71 -18.07
C SER A 128 -1.46 5.29 -17.54
N VAL A 129 -0.54 5.09 -16.62
CA VAL A 129 -0.32 3.79 -15.97
C VAL A 129 -1.53 3.38 -15.14
N ILE A 130 -2.07 4.27 -14.30
CA ILE A 130 -3.20 3.95 -13.42
C ILE A 130 -4.44 3.57 -14.23
N PHE A 131 -4.85 4.45 -15.15
CA PHE A 131 -6.05 4.23 -15.95
C PHE A 131 -5.84 3.20 -17.04
N GLY A 132 -4.66 3.14 -17.65
CA GLY A 132 -4.30 2.13 -18.64
C GLY A 132 -4.29 0.73 -18.04
N SER A 133 -3.75 0.55 -16.83
CA SER A 133 -3.77 -0.75 -16.13
C SER A 133 -5.19 -1.16 -15.77
N TRP A 134 -6.02 -0.21 -15.31
CA TRP A 134 -7.44 -0.48 -15.07
C TRP A 134 -8.17 -0.91 -16.34
N LEU A 135 -7.98 -0.21 -17.46
CA LEU A 135 -8.58 -0.57 -18.75
C LEU A 135 -8.10 -1.93 -19.24
N ALA A 136 -6.80 -2.22 -19.15
CA ALA A 136 -6.25 -3.52 -19.52
C ALA A 136 -6.87 -4.66 -18.69
N TYR A 137 -7.00 -4.47 -17.38
CA TYR A 137 -7.68 -5.41 -16.51
C TYR A 137 -9.17 -5.58 -16.88
N GLU A 138 -9.89 -4.50 -17.16
CA GLU A 138 -11.30 -4.55 -17.59
C GLU A 138 -11.47 -5.34 -18.89
N LEU A 139 -10.58 -5.14 -19.86
CA LEU A 139 -10.56 -5.89 -21.12
C LEU A 139 -10.30 -7.38 -20.86
N MET A 140 -9.34 -7.72 -20.01
CA MET A 140 -9.08 -9.11 -19.63
C MET A 140 -10.32 -9.76 -19.00
N CYS A 141 -11.04 -9.05 -18.13
CA CYS A 141 -12.25 -9.56 -17.47
C CYS A 141 -13.42 -9.86 -18.43
N VAL A 142 -13.47 -9.25 -19.62
CA VAL A 142 -14.53 -9.52 -20.61
C VAL A 142 -14.13 -10.54 -21.67
N THR A 143 -12.86 -10.96 -21.69
CA THR A 143 -12.37 -12.01 -22.60
C THR A 143 -12.56 -13.42 -22.02
N LYS A 144 -12.35 -14.46 -22.83
CA LYS A 144 -12.36 -15.87 -22.40
C LYS A 144 -11.32 -16.19 -21.32
N LEU A 145 -10.32 -15.32 -21.13
CA LEU A 145 -9.31 -15.48 -20.08
C LEU A 145 -9.93 -15.53 -18.68
N ALA A 146 -11.03 -14.80 -18.47
CA ALA A 146 -11.78 -14.77 -17.22
C ALA A 146 -12.27 -16.15 -16.74
N ASN A 147 -12.40 -17.13 -17.65
CA ASN A 147 -12.89 -18.47 -17.34
C ASN A 147 -11.82 -19.37 -16.69
N ASN A 148 -10.53 -19.01 -16.80
CA ASN A 148 -9.44 -19.74 -16.17
C ASN A 148 -8.78 -18.86 -15.10
N SER A 149 -9.25 -19.00 -13.85
CA SER A 149 -8.82 -18.13 -12.75
C SER A 149 -7.32 -18.23 -12.43
N VAL A 150 -6.70 -19.40 -12.60
CA VAL A 150 -5.26 -19.58 -12.33
C VAL A 150 -4.44 -18.87 -13.39
N PHE A 151 -4.75 -19.11 -14.67
CA PHE A 151 -4.03 -18.47 -15.76
C PHE A 151 -4.25 -16.95 -15.78
N PHE A 152 -5.47 -16.49 -15.48
CA PHE A 152 -5.80 -15.09 -15.29
C PHE A 152 -4.94 -14.46 -14.17
N ALA A 153 -4.83 -15.11 -13.02
CA ALA A 153 -4.02 -14.62 -11.90
C ALA A 153 -2.52 -14.59 -12.24
N LEU A 154 -1.99 -15.59 -12.95
CA LEU A 154 -0.60 -15.62 -13.40
C LEU A 154 -0.28 -14.46 -14.34
N ILE A 155 -1.14 -14.18 -15.32
CA ILE A 155 -0.96 -13.04 -16.22
C ILE A 155 -0.97 -11.73 -15.44
N LEU A 156 -1.90 -11.55 -14.50
CA LEU A 156 -1.93 -10.36 -13.66
C LEU A 156 -0.68 -10.20 -12.80
N LEU A 157 -0.12 -11.30 -12.29
CA LEU A 157 1.13 -11.27 -11.55
C LEU A 157 2.31 -10.86 -12.44
N ILE A 158 2.40 -11.39 -13.66
CA ILE A 158 3.43 -11.03 -14.64
C ILE A 158 3.30 -9.56 -15.05
N MET A 159 2.07 -9.11 -15.36
CA MET A 159 1.80 -7.71 -15.69
C MET A 159 2.11 -6.79 -14.51
N GLY A 160 1.75 -7.18 -13.29
CA GLY A 160 2.08 -6.44 -12.06
C GLY A 160 3.58 -6.36 -11.82
N ALA A 161 4.33 -7.43 -12.08
CA ALA A 161 5.79 -7.44 -11.99
C ALA A 161 6.44 -6.55 -13.05
N GLY A 162 5.99 -6.64 -14.30
CA GLY A 162 6.45 -5.77 -15.39
C GLY A 162 6.12 -4.30 -15.12
N LEU A 163 4.96 -4.03 -14.54
CA LEU A 163 4.56 -2.69 -14.13
C LEU A 163 5.44 -2.16 -12.99
N ALA A 164 5.68 -2.97 -11.95
CA ALA A 164 6.56 -2.61 -10.85
C ALA A 164 7.97 -2.30 -11.37
N TYR A 165 8.52 -3.18 -12.23
CA TYR A 165 9.80 -2.95 -12.88
C TYR A 165 9.80 -1.64 -13.67
N GLY A 166 8.88 -1.46 -14.61
CA GLY A 166 8.81 -0.28 -15.46
C GLY A 166 8.68 1.02 -14.66
N LEU A 167 7.84 1.05 -13.63
CA LEU A 167 7.70 2.22 -12.76
C LEU A 167 8.98 2.53 -11.99
N THR A 168 9.72 1.52 -11.52
CA THR A 168 11.01 1.73 -10.85
C THR A 168 12.14 2.19 -11.79
N GLN A 169 11.94 2.13 -13.11
CA GLN A 169 12.86 2.70 -14.10
C GLN A 169 12.52 4.15 -14.47
N VAL A 170 11.40 4.69 -13.97
CA VAL A 170 10.91 6.03 -14.35
C VAL A 170 10.71 6.92 -13.13
N PHE A 171 10.22 6.36 -12.03
CA PHE A 171 9.97 7.08 -10.79
C PHE A 171 10.97 6.67 -9.71
N SER A 172 11.09 7.52 -8.70
CA SER A 172 11.69 7.12 -7.42
C SER A 172 11.05 5.81 -6.93
N ALA A 173 11.83 4.96 -6.25
CA ALA A 173 11.31 3.68 -5.76
C ALA A 173 10.07 3.85 -4.86
N ARG A 174 10.07 4.90 -4.05
CA ARG A 174 8.92 5.34 -3.25
C ARG A 174 7.70 5.66 -4.12
N GLY A 175 7.87 6.52 -5.12
CA GLY A 175 6.82 6.89 -6.06
C GLY A 175 6.28 5.69 -6.83
N ALA A 176 7.16 4.80 -7.29
CA ALA A 176 6.80 3.57 -8.00
C ALA A 176 5.92 2.64 -7.16
N PHE A 177 6.28 2.39 -5.90
CA PHE A 177 5.46 1.55 -5.00
C PHE A 177 4.06 2.12 -4.82
N ILE A 178 3.94 3.43 -4.58
CA ILE A 178 2.64 4.08 -4.43
C ILE A 178 1.82 4.04 -5.71
N HIS A 179 2.43 4.15 -6.89
CA HIS A 179 1.72 4.01 -8.16
C HIS A 179 1.23 2.58 -8.41
N VAL A 180 2.02 1.55 -8.06
CA VAL A 180 1.54 0.14 -8.09
C VAL A 180 0.35 -0.03 -7.15
N GLY A 181 0.44 0.53 -5.94
CA GLY A 181 -0.67 0.52 -4.99
C GLY A 181 -1.91 1.26 -5.51
N ALA A 182 -1.73 2.42 -6.14
CA ALA A 182 -2.81 3.21 -6.73
C ALA A 182 -3.48 2.48 -7.92
N VAL A 183 -2.70 1.74 -8.72
CA VAL A 183 -3.22 0.86 -9.77
C VAL A 183 -4.10 -0.23 -9.16
N ILE A 184 -3.61 -0.95 -8.15
CA ILE A 184 -4.39 -1.99 -7.46
C ILE A 184 -5.66 -1.40 -6.86
N GLY A 185 -5.55 -0.28 -6.12
CA GLY A 185 -6.69 0.40 -5.52
C GLY A 185 -7.72 0.89 -6.55
N THR A 186 -7.27 1.39 -7.70
CA THR A 186 -8.14 1.82 -8.81
C THR A 186 -8.86 0.64 -9.44
N ILE A 187 -8.17 -0.49 -9.67
CA ILE A 187 -8.82 -1.72 -10.13
C ILE A 187 -9.84 -2.21 -9.10
N MET A 188 -9.52 -2.17 -7.81
CA MET A 188 -10.41 -2.61 -6.74
C MET A 188 -11.68 -1.76 -6.64
N ALA A 189 -11.56 -0.44 -6.74
CA ALA A 189 -12.70 0.48 -6.74
C ALA A 189 -13.51 0.35 -8.04
N GLY A 190 -12.82 0.23 -9.19
CA GLY A 190 -13.42 -0.05 -10.49
C GLY A 190 -14.20 -1.37 -10.50
N ASN A 191 -13.72 -2.40 -9.81
CA ASN A 191 -14.41 -3.67 -9.62
C ASN A 191 -15.74 -3.51 -8.89
N VAL A 192 -15.80 -2.65 -7.87
CA VAL A 192 -17.04 -2.31 -7.19
C VAL A 192 -17.98 -1.56 -8.14
N PHE A 193 -17.46 -0.55 -8.84
CA PHE A 193 -18.24 0.33 -9.71
C PHE A 193 -18.83 -0.34 -10.95
N ARG A 194 -18.01 -1.07 -11.73
CA ARG A 194 -18.38 -1.67 -13.03
C ARG A 194 -18.81 -3.13 -12.95
N GLY A 195 -18.47 -3.81 -11.85
CA GLY A 195 -18.70 -5.24 -11.72
C GLY A 195 -19.75 -5.58 -10.67
N ILE A 196 -19.41 -5.32 -9.41
CA ILE A 196 -20.16 -5.79 -8.25
C ILE A 196 -21.49 -5.05 -8.13
N MET A 197 -21.48 -3.71 -8.16
CA MET A 197 -22.71 -2.93 -8.01
C MET A 197 -23.75 -3.18 -9.10
N PRO A 198 -23.39 -3.22 -10.40
CA PRO A 198 -24.34 -3.61 -11.45
C PRO A 198 -24.89 -5.02 -11.27
N ALA A 199 -24.06 -5.98 -10.85
CA ALA A 199 -24.49 -7.35 -10.60
C ALA A 199 -25.47 -7.45 -9.41
N GLN A 200 -25.19 -6.75 -8.31
CA GLN A 200 -26.08 -6.71 -7.15
C GLN A 200 -27.42 -6.02 -7.48
N ARG A 201 -27.40 -4.94 -8.28
CA ARG A 201 -28.63 -4.28 -8.77
C ARG A 201 -29.45 -5.20 -9.68
N ALA A 202 -28.80 -5.92 -10.59
CA ALA A 202 -29.47 -6.89 -11.46
C ALA A 202 -30.08 -8.05 -10.66
N LEU A 203 -29.39 -8.52 -9.62
CA LEU A 203 -29.92 -9.53 -8.68
C LEU A 203 -31.20 -9.03 -8.00
N VAL A 204 -31.18 -7.82 -7.45
CA VAL A 204 -32.37 -7.22 -6.81
C VAL A 204 -33.52 -7.07 -7.80
N ALA A 205 -33.25 -6.57 -9.00
CA ALA A 205 -34.29 -6.41 -10.03
C ALA A 205 -34.89 -7.75 -10.50
N ALA A 206 -34.09 -8.81 -10.61
CA ALA A 206 -34.58 -10.14 -10.93
C ALA A 206 -35.49 -10.69 -9.82
N VAL A 207 -35.09 -10.53 -8.56
CA VAL A 207 -35.90 -10.93 -7.40
C VAL A 207 -37.21 -10.15 -7.33
N GLU A 208 -37.19 -8.83 -7.54
CA GLU A 208 -38.38 -7.98 -7.54
C GLU A 208 -39.36 -8.33 -8.66
N SER A 209 -38.86 -8.81 -9.80
CA SER A 209 -39.67 -9.23 -10.95
C SER A 209 -40.08 -10.71 -10.91
N GLY A 210 -39.74 -11.45 -9.84
CA GLY A 210 -40.02 -12.88 -9.72
C GLY A 210 -39.24 -13.75 -10.73
N GLN A 211 -38.16 -13.22 -11.31
CA GLN A 211 -37.32 -13.91 -12.28
C GLN A 211 -36.09 -14.52 -11.61
N ALA A 212 -35.59 -15.62 -12.18
CA ALA A 212 -34.32 -16.20 -11.74
C ALA A 212 -33.15 -15.24 -12.09
N PRO A 213 -32.24 -14.93 -11.15
CA PRO A 213 -31.09 -14.08 -11.43
C PRO A 213 -30.18 -14.70 -12.50
N ASP A 214 -29.79 -13.90 -13.50
CA ASP A 214 -28.89 -14.38 -14.55
C ASP A 214 -27.50 -14.73 -13.96
N PRO A 215 -27.04 -15.99 -14.08
CA PRO A 215 -25.78 -16.45 -13.50
C PRO A 215 -24.55 -15.64 -13.95
N LYS A 216 -24.60 -14.99 -15.11
CA LYS A 216 -23.47 -14.19 -15.63
C LYS A 216 -23.09 -13.05 -14.68
N TYR A 217 -24.07 -12.43 -14.01
CA TYR A 217 -23.81 -11.33 -13.08
C TYR A 217 -23.08 -11.82 -11.83
N ALA A 218 -23.51 -12.95 -11.26
CA ALA A 218 -22.87 -13.56 -10.11
C ALA A 218 -21.43 -14.00 -10.44
N GLN A 219 -21.20 -14.60 -11.60
CA GLN A 219 -19.87 -15.01 -12.05
C GLN A 219 -18.93 -13.81 -12.23
N ARG A 220 -19.41 -12.74 -12.89
CA ARG A 220 -18.63 -11.49 -13.06
C ARG A 220 -18.30 -10.82 -11.73
N ALA A 221 -19.27 -10.76 -10.81
CA ALA A 221 -19.05 -10.22 -9.47
C ALA A 221 -18.03 -11.06 -8.69
N LYS A 222 -18.12 -12.39 -8.78
CA LYS A 222 -17.20 -13.33 -8.11
C LYS A 222 -15.76 -13.16 -8.59
N LEU A 223 -15.52 -13.08 -9.90
CA LEU A 223 -14.17 -12.88 -10.44
C LEU A 223 -13.50 -11.62 -9.86
N ARG A 224 -14.25 -10.52 -9.85
CA ARG A 224 -13.77 -9.21 -9.38
C ARG A 224 -13.60 -9.14 -7.87
N SER A 225 -14.55 -9.73 -7.13
CA SER A 225 -14.44 -9.87 -5.68
C SER A 225 -13.25 -10.75 -5.29
N THR A 226 -12.94 -11.79 -6.09
CA THR A 226 -11.75 -12.62 -5.89
C THR A 226 -10.49 -11.78 -6.04
N PHE A 227 -10.35 -10.99 -7.11
CA PHE A 227 -9.22 -10.06 -7.25
C PHE A 227 -9.07 -9.17 -6.01
N ASN A 228 -10.12 -8.44 -5.63
CA ASN A 228 -10.09 -7.55 -4.46
C ASN A 228 -9.70 -8.29 -3.18
N THR A 229 -10.18 -9.51 -3.00
CA THR A 229 -9.89 -10.33 -1.81
C THR A 229 -8.40 -10.64 -1.72
N TYR A 230 -7.77 -11.10 -2.80
CA TYR A 230 -6.34 -11.47 -2.79
C TYR A 230 -5.42 -10.25 -2.76
N THR A 231 -5.85 -9.11 -3.30
CA THR A 231 -5.04 -7.88 -3.33
C THR A 231 -5.21 -7.01 -2.08
N THR A 232 -6.14 -7.32 -1.18
CA THR A 232 -6.38 -6.56 0.06
C THR A 232 -5.14 -6.45 0.95
N LEU A 233 -4.49 -7.56 1.30
CA LEU A 233 -3.28 -7.51 2.13
C LEU A 233 -2.08 -6.89 1.40
N PRO A 234 -1.82 -7.23 0.11
CA PRO A 234 -0.81 -6.55 -0.68
C PRO A 234 -0.98 -5.02 -0.71
N VAL A 235 -2.17 -4.50 -1.04
CA VAL A 235 -2.38 -3.05 -1.18
C VAL A 235 -2.22 -2.34 0.17
N LEU A 236 -2.69 -2.93 1.27
CA LEU A 236 -2.47 -2.37 2.61
C LEU A 236 -0.98 -2.21 2.92
N PHE A 237 -0.17 -3.23 2.64
CA PHE A 237 1.27 -3.16 2.84
C PHE A 237 1.89 -2.06 1.97
N ILE A 238 1.53 -2.00 0.68
CA ILE A 238 2.07 -1.02 -0.25
C ILE A 238 1.74 0.41 0.21
N MET A 239 0.55 0.66 0.74
CA MET A 239 0.17 1.98 1.24
C MET A 239 0.99 2.43 2.45
N ILE A 240 1.43 1.50 3.30
CA ILE A 240 2.27 1.80 4.47
C ILE A 240 3.77 1.70 4.19
N SER A 241 4.19 1.19 3.03
CA SER A 241 5.60 0.90 2.73
C SER A 241 6.49 2.14 2.79
N ASN A 242 5.92 3.33 2.59
CA ASN A 242 6.63 4.61 2.72
C ASN A 242 7.24 4.83 4.11
N HIS A 243 6.71 4.17 5.14
CA HIS A 243 7.24 4.22 6.51
C HIS A 243 8.41 3.27 6.74
N TYR A 244 8.71 2.38 5.79
CA TYR A 244 9.73 1.35 5.90
C TYR A 244 10.65 1.37 4.67
N PRO A 245 11.58 2.35 4.56
CA PRO A 245 12.45 2.50 3.40
C PRO A 245 13.25 1.27 3.01
N ILE A 246 13.56 0.41 3.98
CA ILE A 246 14.19 -0.90 3.78
C ILE A 246 13.49 -1.79 2.75
N THR A 247 12.20 -1.58 2.48
CA THR A 247 11.43 -2.41 1.54
C THR A 247 11.51 -1.91 0.09
N TYR A 248 11.79 -0.62 -0.12
CA TYR A 248 11.80 -0.02 -1.45
C TYR A 248 13.17 0.53 -1.86
N ASN A 249 14.06 0.82 -0.91
CA ASN A 249 15.39 1.37 -1.21
C ASN A 249 16.43 0.24 -1.34
N HIS A 250 16.17 -0.66 -2.28
CA HIS A 250 17.02 -1.79 -2.62
C HIS A 250 17.22 -1.83 -4.15
N PRO A 251 18.38 -2.26 -4.67
CA PRO A 251 18.62 -2.32 -6.13
C PRO A 251 17.58 -3.15 -6.89
N TYR A 252 17.04 -4.18 -6.24
CA TYR A 252 15.98 -5.04 -6.77
C TYR A 252 14.59 -4.71 -6.20
N ASN A 253 14.31 -3.42 -5.96
CA ASN A 253 13.07 -2.92 -5.34
C ASN A 253 11.77 -3.48 -5.95
N TRP A 254 11.67 -3.59 -7.28
CA TRP A 254 10.52 -4.16 -7.96
C TRP A 254 10.31 -5.64 -7.61
N ALA A 255 11.39 -6.42 -7.46
CA ALA A 255 11.32 -7.83 -7.11
C ALA A 255 10.93 -8.00 -5.63
N VAL A 256 11.41 -7.12 -4.76
CA VAL A 256 11.00 -7.05 -3.35
C VAL A 256 9.50 -6.76 -3.25
N LEU A 257 8.98 -5.82 -4.06
CA LEU A 257 7.55 -5.54 -4.13
C LEU A 257 6.73 -6.75 -4.60
N VAL A 258 7.17 -7.43 -5.66
CA VAL A 258 6.52 -8.66 -6.17
C VAL A 258 6.53 -9.76 -5.11
N ALA A 259 7.65 -9.96 -4.41
CA ALA A 259 7.74 -10.94 -3.32
C ALA A 259 6.73 -10.62 -2.21
N ILE A 260 6.61 -9.36 -1.79
CA ILE A 260 5.63 -8.91 -0.80
C ILE A 260 4.20 -9.20 -1.26
N ILE A 261 3.86 -8.90 -2.51
CA ILE A 261 2.53 -9.17 -3.08
C ILE A 261 2.22 -10.67 -3.01
N VAL A 262 3.18 -11.53 -3.38
CA VAL A 262 3.02 -12.99 -3.33
C VAL A 262 2.87 -13.49 -1.90
N ILE A 263 3.74 -13.04 -0.98
CA ILE A 263 3.72 -13.45 0.43
C ILE A 263 2.40 -13.06 1.10
N THR A 264 1.98 -11.81 0.93
CA THR A 264 0.72 -11.30 1.54
C THR A 264 -0.51 -11.92 0.88
N GLY A 265 -0.47 -12.19 -0.43
CA GLY A 265 -1.49 -12.98 -1.14
C GLY A 265 -1.58 -14.43 -0.64
N ALA A 266 -0.45 -15.08 -0.35
CA ALA A 266 -0.41 -16.42 0.23
C ALA A 266 -0.95 -16.44 1.67
N ALA A 267 -0.59 -15.44 2.49
CA ALA A 267 -1.17 -15.26 3.81
C ALA A 267 -2.70 -15.10 3.71
N ARG A 268 -3.19 -14.30 2.75
CA ARG A 268 -4.63 -14.16 2.50
C ARG A 268 -5.28 -15.48 2.08
N GLN A 269 -4.60 -16.29 1.27
CA GLN A 269 -5.11 -17.59 0.83
C GLN A 269 -5.37 -18.54 1.98
N TYR A 270 -4.53 -18.54 3.02
CA TYR A 270 -4.81 -19.31 4.23
C TYR A 270 -6.15 -18.92 4.87
N PHE A 271 -6.41 -17.62 5.04
CA PHE A 271 -7.67 -17.13 5.62
C PHE A 271 -8.89 -17.41 4.73
N ILE A 272 -8.72 -17.39 3.40
CA ILE A 272 -9.76 -17.82 2.45
C ILE A 272 -10.03 -19.31 2.58
N LEU A 273 -9.02 -20.18 2.68
CA LEU A 273 -9.24 -21.62 2.81
C LEU A 273 -9.89 -21.97 4.15
N ARG A 274 -9.49 -21.28 5.22
CA ARG A 274 -10.15 -21.37 6.52
C ARG A 274 -11.64 -21.03 6.42
N HIS A 275 -12.03 -20.11 5.53
CA HIS A 275 -13.43 -19.77 5.30
C HIS A 275 -14.26 -20.94 4.74
N PHE A 276 -13.63 -21.84 3.98
CA PHE A 276 -14.28 -23.05 3.48
C PHE A 276 -14.03 -24.29 4.36
N GLY A 277 -13.70 -24.10 5.64
CA GLY A 277 -13.40 -25.18 6.59
C GLY A 277 -12.08 -25.92 6.32
N LYS A 278 -11.26 -25.46 5.37
CA LYS A 278 -10.00 -26.12 4.99
C LYS A 278 -8.83 -25.53 5.77
N GLN A 279 -8.48 -26.18 6.87
CA GLN A 279 -7.32 -25.80 7.68
C GLN A 279 -6.01 -26.25 7.01
N LYS A 280 -5.31 -25.32 6.36
CA LYS A 280 -3.99 -25.56 5.75
C LYS A 280 -2.92 -24.64 6.36
N PRO A 281 -2.55 -24.83 7.64
CA PRO A 281 -1.64 -23.92 8.37
C PRO A 281 -0.26 -23.79 7.71
N MET A 282 0.19 -24.81 6.96
CA MET A 282 1.45 -24.78 6.22
C MET A 282 1.55 -23.61 5.24
N ILE A 283 0.43 -23.11 4.69
CA ILE A 283 0.44 -21.93 3.80
C ILE A 283 0.84 -20.67 4.57
N LEU A 284 0.29 -20.48 5.77
CA LEU A 284 0.62 -19.35 6.62
C LEU A 284 2.05 -19.46 7.16
N ILE A 285 2.46 -20.66 7.58
CA ILE A 285 3.84 -20.91 8.03
C ILE A 285 4.82 -20.61 6.89
N ALA A 286 4.54 -21.06 5.66
CA ALA A 286 5.37 -20.74 4.50
C ALA A 286 5.42 -19.24 4.22
N ALA A 287 4.31 -18.51 4.34
CA ALA A 287 4.31 -17.05 4.20
C ALA A 287 5.16 -16.34 5.28
N VAL A 288 5.10 -16.81 6.52
CA VAL A 288 5.95 -16.29 7.62
C VAL A 288 7.42 -16.57 7.35
N LEU A 289 7.78 -17.81 7.00
CA LEU A 289 9.16 -18.17 6.65
C LEU A 289 9.67 -17.39 5.44
N ALA A 290 8.83 -17.19 4.42
CA ALA A 290 9.16 -16.36 3.26
C ALA A 290 9.37 -14.88 3.64
N THR A 291 8.61 -14.36 4.62
CA THR A 291 8.82 -13.01 5.16
C THR A 291 10.17 -12.89 5.85
N VAL A 292 10.53 -13.87 6.68
CA VAL A 292 11.83 -13.93 7.36
C VAL A 292 12.96 -14.05 6.34
N ALA A 293 12.83 -14.94 5.35
CA ALA A 293 13.80 -15.09 4.27
C ALA A 293 13.97 -13.78 3.49
N LEU A 294 12.87 -13.09 3.15
CA LEU A 294 12.93 -11.80 2.48
C LEU A 294 13.65 -10.76 3.34
N ALA A 295 13.35 -10.67 4.64
CA ALA A 295 14.01 -9.76 5.57
C ALA A 295 15.53 -9.99 5.66
N ILE A 296 15.98 -11.25 5.61
CA ILE A 296 17.40 -11.61 5.57
C ILE A 296 18.02 -11.20 4.23
N VAL A 297 17.33 -11.45 3.11
CA VAL A 297 17.83 -11.15 1.75
C VAL A 297 17.99 -9.64 1.53
N ILE A 298 17.08 -8.82 2.05
CA ILE A 298 17.11 -7.35 1.89
C ILE A 298 17.88 -6.64 3.00
N ALA A 299 18.47 -7.39 3.94
CA ALA A 299 19.19 -6.79 5.06
C ALA A 299 20.30 -5.86 4.55
N PRO A 300 20.47 -4.66 5.16
CA PRO A 300 21.53 -3.75 4.77
C PRO A 300 22.89 -4.44 4.82
N LYS A 301 23.61 -4.44 3.70
CA LYS A 301 25.01 -4.86 3.71
C LYS A 301 25.80 -3.75 4.39
N SER A 302 26.66 -4.11 5.35
CA SER A 302 27.58 -3.13 5.92
C SER A 302 28.36 -2.47 4.77
N PRO A 303 28.52 -1.13 4.77
CA PRO A 303 29.32 -0.46 3.75
C PRO A 303 30.67 -1.16 3.66
N ASN A 304 31.10 -1.44 2.42
CA ASN A 304 32.23 -2.32 2.09
C ASN A 304 33.41 -2.16 3.05
N SER A 305 34.07 -3.28 3.31
CA SER A 305 35.28 -3.43 4.14
C SER A 305 36.45 -2.49 3.78
N ASP A 306 36.34 -1.63 2.77
CA ASP A 306 37.27 -0.52 2.54
C ASP A 306 37.17 0.58 3.61
N ALA A 307 36.12 0.56 4.45
CA ALA A 307 36.00 1.43 5.61
C ALA A 307 37.13 1.24 6.66
N SER A 308 37.83 0.10 6.65
CA SER A 308 39.04 -0.09 7.48
C SER A 308 40.28 0.63 6.97
N ASN A 309 40.27 1.12 5.72
CA ASN A 309 41.35 1.93 5.14
C ASN A 309 41.02 3.44 5.11
N LEU A 310 39.84 3.84 5.59
CA LEU A 310 39.48 5.25 5.70
C LEU A 310 40.25 5.90 6.84
N ALA A 311 40.82 7.09 6.58
CA ALA A 311 41.39 7.93 7.62
C ALA A 311 40.36 8.16 8.74
N PRO A 312 40.79 8.18 10.02
CA PRO A 312 39.88 8.39 11.13
C PRO A 312 39.01 9.63 10.93
N VAL A 313 37.69 9.44 10.94
CA VAL A 313 36.73 10.54 10.84
C VAL A 313 36.47 11.12 12.22
N ASP A 314 36.90 12.36 12.44
CA ASP A 314 36.62 13.12 13.66
C ASP A 314 35.26 13.84 13.60
N ALA A 315 34.89 14.49 14.70
CA ALA A 315 33.62 15.21 14.79
C ALA A 315 33.51 16.37 13.79
N SER A 316 34.63 17.01 13.46
CA SER A 316 34.68 18.13 12.52
C SER A 316 34.39 17.67 11.10
N MET A 317 35.00 16.57 10.67
CA MET A 317 34.77 15.98 9.36
C MET A 317 33.33 15.46 9.22
N ALA A 318 32.82 14.76 10.25
CA ALA A 318 31.42 14.32 10.27
C ALA A 318 30.45 15.51 10.19
N MET A 319 30.74 16.60 10.92
CA MET A 319 29.94 17.82 10.88
C MET A 319 30.00 18.50 9.50
N ALA A 320 31.16 18.56 8.86
CA ALA A 320 31.31 19.15 7.53
C ALA A 320 30.44 18.42 6.48
N ILE A 321 30.43 17.08 6.51
CA ILE A 321 29.55 16.27 5.65
C ILE A 321 28.08 16.63 5.94
N VAL A 322 27.68 16.68 7.20
CA VAL A 322 26.28 16.97 7.57
C VAL A 322 25.86 18.40 7.21
N GLN A 323 26.73 19.38 7.36
CA GLN A 323 26.48 20.76 6.93
C GLN A 323 26.33 20.87 5.41
N GLN A 324 27.10 20.09 4.65
CA GLN A 324 27.00 20.12 3.20
C GLN A 324 25.78 19.36 2.68
N ARG A 325 25.40 18.26 3.35
CA ARG A 325 24.44 17.29 2.81
C ARG A 325 23.06 17.33 3.47
N CYS A 326 22.94 17.81 4.71
CA CYS A 326 21.74 17.62 5.52
C CYS A 326 21.12 18.93 5.99
N THR A 327 21.91 19.95 6.35
CA THR A 327 21.38 21.18 6.99
C THR A 327 20.57 22.06 6.06
N THR A 328 20.60 21.83 4.74
CA THR A 328 19.68 22.49 3.80
C THR A 328 18.21 22.29 4.20
N CYS A 329 17.88 21.10 4.72
CA CYS A 329 16.54 20.77 5.24
C CYS A 329 16.51 20.61 6.77
N HIS A 330 17.60 20.14 7.39
CA HIS A 330 17.68 19.83 8.82
C HIS A 330 18.44 20.90 9.61
N SER A 331 17.99 22.14 9.54
CA SER A 331 18.55 23.31 10.25
C SER A 331 17.46 24.05 11.03
N ALA A 332 17.84 24.87 12.00
CA ALA A 332 16.95 25.87 12.61
C ALA A 332 16.49 26.92 11.58
N THR A 333 17.27 27.13 10.53
CA THR A 333 16.91 28.00 9.38
C THR A 333 17.14 27.25 8.07
N PRO A 334 16.26 26.30 7.70
CA PRO A 334 16.37 25.56 6.44
C PRO A 334 16.40 26.50 5.24
N SER A 335 17.19 26.14 4.23
CA SER A 335 17.35 26.91 2.99
C SER A 335 16.70 26.24 1.78
N ASP A 336 16.02 25.11 1.97
CA ASP A 336 15.34 24.37 0.91
C ASP A 336 13.98 24.99 0.57
N ASP A 337 13.68 25.11 -0.73
CA ASP A 337 12.44 25.73 -1.22
C ASP A 337 11.16 24.95 -0.84
N VAL A 338 11.29 23.64 -0.58
CA VAL A 338 10.17 22.77 -0.22
C VAL A 338 10.16 22.49 1.28
N PHE A 339 11.32 22.16 1.84
CA PHE A 339 11.47 21.85 3.27
C PHE A 339 11.88 23.11 4.05
N THR A 340 10.95 24.05 4.18
CA THR A 340 11.14 25.33 4.90
C THR A 340 11.10 25.20 6.42
N LEU A 341 10.76 24.02 6.93
CA LEU A 341 10.85 23.63 8.34
C LEU A 341 11.58 22.28 8.44
N ALA A 342 12.37 22.13 9.51
CA ALA A 342 13.13 20.91 9.75
C ALA A 342 12.21 19.68 9.86
N PRO A 343 12.29 18.71 8.91
CA PRO A 343 11.39 17.57 8.93
C PRO A 343 11.53 16.75 10.23
N ALA A 344 10.38 16.44 10.83
CA ALA A 344 10.30 15.74 12.13
C ALA A 344 11.03 16.45 13.30
N GLY A 345 11.28 17.76 13.18
CA GLY A 345 11.99 18.55 14.20
C GLY A 345 13.47 18.19 14.36
N VAL A 346 14.05 17.46 13.39
CA VAL A 346 15.47 17.07 13.43
C VAL A 346 16.32 18.23 12.91
N VAL A 347 17.05 18.88 13.82
CA VAL A 347 17.99 19.97 13.53
C VAL A 347 19.42 19.46 13.74
N LEU A 348 20.33 19.80 12.83
CA LEU A 348 21.70 19.27 12.77
C LEU A 348 22.75 20.40 12.62
N ASP A 349 22.52 21.55 13.25
CA ASP A 349 23.39 22.74 13.14
C ASP A 349 24.65 22.65 14.02
N THR A 350 24.66 21.77 15.03
CA THR A 350 25.75 21.63 16.01
C THR A 350 26.23 20.19 16.19
N GLN A 351 27.46 20.00 16.65
CA GLN A 351 28.00 18.67 16.97
C GLN A 351 27.19 17.95 18.06
N ALA A 352 26.65 18.68 19.03
CA ALA A 352 25.80 18.12 20.09
C ALA A 352 24.52 17.51 19.50
N GLN A 353 23.85 18.23 18.59
CA GLN A 353 22.70 17.74 17.85
C GLN A 353 23.06 16.57 16.93
N LEU A 354 24.21 16.64 16.26
CA LEU A 354 24.72 15.56 15.42
C LEU A 354 24.89 14.25 16.22
N LYS A 355 25.49 14.33 17.42
CA LYS A 355 25.62 13.20 18.34
C LYS A 355 24.26 12.69 18.83
N GLN A 356 23.35 13.60 19.21
CA GLN A 356 22.00 13.24 19.64
C GLN A 356 21.26 12.42 18.57
N TRP A 357 21.40 12.81 17.30
CA TRP A 357 20.72 12.16 16.17
C TRP A 357 21.52 11.05 15.49
N ALA A 358 22.73 10.71 15.99
CA ALA A 358 23.59 9.68 15.41
C ALA A 358 22.88 8.34 15.13
N PRO A 359 22.03 7.78 16.03
CA PRO A 359 21.29 6.55 15.73
C PRO A 359 20.31 6.70 14.56
N ARG A 360 19.70 7.88 14.40
CA ARG A 360 18.77 8.16 13.30
C ARG A 360 19.52 8.39 11.99
N ILE A 361 20.70 9.00 12.05
CA ILE A 361 21.60 9.16 10.90
C ILE A 361 22.08 7.78 10.44
N GLN A 362 22.48 6.90 11.35
CA GLN A 362 22.82 5.50 11.02
C GLN A 362 21.66 4.84 10.27
N ALA A 363 20.46 4.86 10.86
CA ALA A 363 19.32 4.18 10.28
C ALA A 363 18.94 4.73 8.89
N ARG A 364 18.96 6.06 8.69
CA ARG A 364 18.41 6.71 7.48
C ARG A 364 19.44 7.01 6.40
N VAL A 365 20.66 7.32 6.79
CA VAL A 365 21.75 7.71 5.88
C VAL A 365 22.63 6.50 5.57
N VAL A 366 22.91 5.62 6.54
CA VAL A 366 23.80 4.49 6.31
C VAL A 366 23.02 3.24 5.91
N ASP A 367 22.04 2.85 6.74
CA ASP A 367 21.39 1.54 6.60
C ASP A 367 20.33 1.54 5.49
N SER A 368 19.36 2.46 5.54
CA SER A 368 18.32 2.54 4.51
C SER A 368 18.67 3.44 3.34
N GLN A 369 19.69 4.28 3.45
CA GLN A 369 20.14 5.22 2.40
C GLN A 369 19.03 6.11 1.79
N ASP A 370 17.95 6.35 2.53
CA ASP A 370 16.79 7.13 2.04
C ASP A 370 16.90 8.62 2.37
N MET A 371 17.95 9.00 3.10
CA MET A 371 18.34 10.39 3.36
C MET A 371 19.74 10.67 2.80
N PRO A 372 20.00 11.90 2.29
CA PRO A 372 19.06 12.98 2.01
C PRO A 372 17.96 12.54 1.03
N LEU A 373 16.74 13.08 1.15
CA LEU A 373 15.59 12.62 0.39
C LEU A 373 15.88 12.69 -1.12
N LEU A 374 15.67 11.57 -1.83
CA LEU A 374 16.01 11.41 -3.26
C LEU A 374 17.47 11.74 -3.61
N ASN A 375 18.35 11.72 -2.61
CA ASN A 375 19.73 12.19 -2.69
C ASN A 375 19.87 13.63 -3.25
N LYS A 376 18.96 14.53 -2.90
CA LYS A 376 18.90 15.91 -3.41
C LYS A 376 20.23 16.69 -3.28
N THR A 377 21.02 16.41 -2.24
CA THR A 377 22.32 17.07 -1.98
C THR A 377 23.53 16.24 -2.43
N ASN A 378 23.31 15.15 -3.17
CA ASN A 378 24.35 14.30 -3.76
C ASN A 378 25.38 13.77 -2.73
N ILE A 379 24.91 13.21 -1.61
CA ILE A 379 25.82 12.50 -0.70
C ILE A 379 26.35 11.24 -1.39
N THR A 380 27.64 10.99 -1.22
CA THR A 380 28.39 9.88 -1.82
C THR A 380 28.47 8.67 -0.89
N ASP A 381 28.73 7.48 -1.44
CA ASP A 381 28.95 6.27 -0.63
C ASP A 381 30.17 6.40 0.29
N LEU A 382 31.19 7.17 -0.12
CA LEU A 382 32.35 7.49 0.70
C LEU A 382 31.93 8.31 1.93
N GLU A 383 31.15 9.37 1.75
CA GLU A 383 30.66 10.20 2.87
C GLU A 383 29.74 9.40 3.80
N ARG A 384 28.90 8.50 3.26
CA ARG A 384 28.09 7.58 4.07
C ARG A 384 28.98 6.64 4.89
N ALA A 385 30.04 6.09 4.30
CA ALA A 385 30.99 5.22 4.99
C ALA A 385 31.76 5.98 6.08
N GLN A 386 32.13 7.24 5.83
CA GLN A 386 32.77 8.12 6.81
C GLN A 386 31.85 8.39 8.02
N LEU A 387 30.58 8.71 7.78
CA LEU A 387 29.59 8.86 8.85
C LEU A 387 29.39 7.55 9.63
N ALA A 388 29.32 6.42 8.94
CA ALA A 388 29.20 5.10 9.58
C ALA A 388 30.41 4.80 10.49
N GLN A 389 31.63 5.12 10.05
CA GLN A 389 32.85 4.96 10.84
C GLN A 389 32.80 5.81 12.11
N TRP A 390 32.44 7.09 11.99
CA TRP A 390 32.32 8.01 13.12
C TRP A 390 31.23 7.56 14.13
N ILE A 391 30.07 7.10 13.66
CA ILE A 391 28.99 6.58 14.51
C ILE A 391 29.46 5.32 15.24
N LYS A 392 30.10 4.38 14.54
CA LYS A 392 30.64 3.14 15.13
C LYS A 392 31.73 3.40 16.17
N ALA A 393 32.49 4.50 16.02
CA ALA A 393 33.47 4.96 17.00
C ALA A 393 32.84 5.66 18.23
N GLY A 394 31.51 5.68 18.34
CA GLY A 394 30.77 6.23 19.47
C GLY A 394 30.29 7.67 19.29
N ALA A 395 30.26 8.18 18.05
CA ALA A 395 29.78 9.52 17.73
C ALA A 395 30.42 10.60 18.63
N LYS A 396 31.75 10.54 18.78
CA LYS A 396 32.50 11.45 19.64
C LYS A 396 32.42 12.87 19.08
N ILE A 397 32.28 13.85 19.98
CA ILE A 397 32.28 15.28 19.65
C ILE A 397 33.56 15.91 20.17
N ASN A 398 34.01 16.99 19.53
CA ASN A 398 35.08 17.81 20.07
C ASN A 398 34.47 18.65 21.20
N LEU A 399 35.03 18.52 22.41
CA LEU A 399 34.57 19.24 23.60
C LEU A 399 35.02 20.70 23.57
#